data_AF-A0A1J7BEA1-F1
#
_entry.id   AF-A0A1J7BEA1-F1
#
_cell.length_a   1.000
_cell.length_b   1.000
_cell.length_c   1.000
_cell.angle_alpha   90.00
_cell.angle_beta   90.00
_cell.angle_gamma   90.00
#
_symmetry.space_group_name_H-M   'P 1'
#
loop_
_entity.id
_entity.type
_entity.pdbx_description
1 polymer ?
#
loop_
_entity_poly.entity_id
_entity_poly.type
_entity_poly.pdbx_seq_one_letter_code
_entity_poly.pdbx_strand_id
1 'polypeptide(L)'
;MTLVLLTDHPGWDTPAEGDTERLLFFDGRLRLLQWDGAHLRDRILDQTRQSDPRLKPTVPLFRTSAARLPARLPQPVRDALSGLTWVVRVPNPSLWDAITASLIRTACPAPVTARAAYRLWCRLFGAVQLPDDTLAHCTPAPATVLHLTPHDANRARLERLLEPLQLAAHLYLRRAGSLERMTGHALITCLRRDGGLGHTPAAWAAADYSGDLSVHPLDSQLAAAIRRLDPTYAWPAEPRALATEWTALGPTPRELSALNLFALAAHSTAGSEGTPCAHTPNHH
;
A
#
# COMPACT_ATOMS: atom_id res chain seq x y z
N MET A 1 12.65 10.49 18.78
CA MET A 1 12.14 9.20 18.28
C MET A 1 11.56 9.44 16.91
N THR A 2 11.96 8.68 15.90
CA THR A 2 11.47 8.88 14.53
C THR A 2 10.35 7.90 14.26
N LEU A 3 9.20 8.45 13.86
CA LEU A 3 7.98 7.73 13.50
C LEU A 3 7.71 8.03 12.03
N VAL A 4 7.68 7.00 11.18
CA VAL A 4 7.47 7.17 9.73
C VAL A 4 6.21 6.44 9.31
N LEU A 5 5.30 7.16 8.66
CA LEU A 5 4.17 6.56 7.94
C LEU A 5 4.62 6.15 6.54
N LEU A 6 4.40 4.88 6.17
CA LEU A 6 4.50 4.45 4.78
C LEU A 6 3.27 4.90 3.99
N THR A 7 3.53 5.68 2.95
CA THR A 7 2.52 6.23 2.03
C THR A 7 2.57 5.54 0.66
N ASP A 8 3.04 4.29 0.62
CA ASP A 8 3.27 3.46 -0.59
C ASP A 8 2.00 3.19 -1.40
N HIS A 9 0.83 3.20 -0.75
CA HIS A 9 -0.44 3.09 -1.46
C HIS A 9 -0.71 4.33 -2.32
N PRO A 10 -1.11 4.18 -3.60
CA PRO A 10 -1.28 5.32 -4.51
C PRO A 10 -2.42 6.27 -4.15
N GLY A 11 -3.34 5.81 -3.30
CA GLY A 11 -4.42 6.61 -2.72
C GLY A 11 -4.01 7.56 -1.59
N TRP A 12 -2.77 7.47 -1.08
CA TRP A 12 -2.24 8.53 -0.21
C TRP A 12 -1.96 9.80 -1.02
N ASP A 13 -2.31 10.93 -0.46
CA ASP A 13 -1.96 12.27 -0.92
C ASP A 13 -1.21 13.04 0.15
N THR A 14 -0.21 13.80 -0.26
CA THR A 14 0.58 14.66 0.61
C THR A 14 0.51 16.05 0.00
N PRO A 15 -0.49 16.86 0.37
CA PRO A 15 -0.62 18.21 -0.15
C PRO A 15 0.60 19.05 0.26
N ALA A 16 0.92 20.09 -0.52
CA ALA A 16 2.03 20.99 -0.21
C ALA A 16 1.86 21.69 1.15
N GLU A 17 0.60 21.93 1.52
CA GLU A 17 0.18 22.43 2.82
C GLU A 17 -0.90 21.48 3.36
N GLY A 18 -0.71 20.94 4.57
CA GLY A 18 -1.68 20.09 5.25
C GLY A 18 -1.18 18.69 5.60
N ASP A 19 -2.09 17.91 6.17
CA ASP A 19 -1.82 16.54 6.61
C ASP A 19 -1.81 15.57 5.42
N THR A 20 -0.97 14.54 5.49
CA THR A 20 -1.02 13.43 4.54
C THR A 20 -2.34 12.69 4.70
N GLU A 21 -3.09 12.50 3.62
CA GLU A 21 -4.45 11.98 3.67
C GLU A 21 -4.70 10.81 2.72
N ARG A 22 -5.68 9.96 3.05
CA ARG A 22 -6.13 8.87 2.19
C ARG A 22 -7.62 8.60 2.40
N LEU A 23 -8.36 8.59 1.29
CA LEU A 23 -9.71 8.05 1.24
C LEU A 23 -9.67 6.54 1.03
N LEU A 24 -10.51 5.81 1.75
CA LEU A 24 -10.66 4.36 1.58
C LEU A 24 -12.03 3.86 2.02
N PHE A 25 -12.41 2.70 1.49
CA PHE A 25 -13.55 1.93 1.98
C PHE A 25 -13.09 0.93 3.04
N PHE A 26 -13.73 0.96 4.20
CA PHE A 26 -13.55 -0.02 5.24
C PHE A 26 -14.88 -0.34 5.89
N ASP A 27 -15.22 -1.63 5.89
CA ASP A 27 -16.41 -2.15 6.55
C ASP A 27 -17.71 -1.51 6.05
N GLY A 28 -17.81 -1.39 4.72
CA GLY A 28 -18.97 -0.82 4.04
C GLY A 28 -19.15 0.69 4.25
N ARG A 29 -18.14 1.38 4.80
CA ARG A 29 -18.14 2.82 5.04
C ARG A 29 -16.97 3.50 4.35
N LEU A 30 -17.20 4.73 3.91
CA LEU A 30 -16.16 5.58 3.35
C LEU A 30 -15.49 6.38 4.47
N ARG A 31 -14.16 6.31 4.52
CA ARG A 31 -13.35 6.96 5.57
C ARG A 31 -12.26 7.83 4.98
N LEU A 32 -12.01 8.96 5.64
CA LEU A 32 -10.85 9.81 5.43
C LEU A 32 -9.85 9.57 6.56
N LEU A 33 -8.66 9.15 6.19
CA LEU A 33 -7.51 9.07 7.08
C LEU A 33 -6.65 10.31 6.91
N GLN A 34 -6.20 10.91 8.01
CA GLN A 34 -5.29 12.06 8.01
C GLN A 34 -4.13 11.82 8.99
N TRP A 35 -2.91 12.11 8.55
CA TRP A 35 -1.69 11.90 9.31
C TRP A 35 -0.97 13.23 9.53
N ASP A 36 -0.88 13.64 10.80
CA ASP A 36 -0.29 14.92 11.22
C ASP A 36 1.21 14.84 11.57
N GLY A 37 1.88 13.75 11.17
CA GLY A 37 3.26 13.46 11.54
C GLY A 37 3.41 12.61 12.81
N ALA A 38 2.38 12.52 13.65
CA ALA A 38 2.42 11.76 14.89
C ALA A 38 1.22 10.81 15.09
N HIS A 39 0.02 11.24 14.68
CA HIS A 39 -1.24 10.54 14.90
C HIS A 39 -2.01 10.36 13.60
N LEU A 40 -2.70 9.21 13.52
CA LEU A 40 -3.65 8.94 12.45
C LEU A 40 -5.06 9.28 12.95
N ARG A 41 -5.69 10.25 12.31
CA ARG A 41 -7.11 10.59 12.51
C ARG A 41 -7.94 9.82 11.49
N ASP A 42 -9.01 9.18 11.96
CA ASP A 42 -9.94 8.37 11.16
C ASP A 42 -11.34 9.00 11.25
N ARG A 43 -11.86 9.50 10.12
CA ARG A 43 -13.17 10.14 10.01
C ARG A 43 -14.06 9.36 9.06
N ILE A 44 -15.27 8.99 9.51
CA ILE A 44 -16.31 8.42 8.66
C ILE A 44 -17.01 9.54 7.90
N LEU A 45 -17.13 9.40 6.58
CA LEU A 45 -17.77 10.39 5.71
C LEU A 45 -19.24 10.03 5.38
N ASP A 46 -19.62 8.75 5.43
CA ASP A 46 -20.97 8.27 5.13
C ASP A 46 -21.74 7.85 6.39
N GLN A 47 -22.33 8.84 7.09
CA GLN A 47 -23.10 8.57 8.32
C GLN A 47 -24.48 7.93 8.09
N THR A 48 -24.89 7.70 6.84
CA THR A 48 -26.26 7.28 6.47
C THR A 48 -26.57 5.81 6.76
N ARG A 49 -25.56 4.98 7.01
CA ARG A 49 -25.76 3.60 7.45
C ARG A 49 -25.76 3.54 8.98
N GLN A 50 -26.88 3.11 9.55
CA GLN A 50 -27.03 2.79 10.97
C GLN A 50 -25.80 1.99 11.45
N SER A 51 -25.27 2.33 12.62
CA SER A 51 -24.09 1.67 13.19
C SER A 51 -24.39 0.19 13.43
N ASP A 52 -24.01 -0.67 12.48
CA ASP A 52 -23.99 -2.11 12.72
C ASP A 52 -22.88 -2.38 13.76
N PRO A 53 -23.22 -2.85 14.97
CA PRO A 53 -22.27 -3.07 16.05
C PRO A 53 -21.23 -4.16 15.73
N ARG A 54 -21.42 -4.92 14.64
CA ARG A 54 -20.43 -5.89 14.13
C ARG A 54 -19.30 -5.20 13.37
N LEU A 55 -19.48 -3.95 12.96
CA LEU A 55 -18.48 -3.21 12.20
C LEU A 55 -17.32 -2.79 13.12
N LYS A 56 -16.10 -2.89 12.62
CA LYS A 56 -14.90 -2.43 13.31
C LYS A 56 -14.90 -0.90 13.39
N PRO A 57 -14.63 -0.34 14.58
CA PRO A 57 -14.74 1.10 14.78
C PRO A 57 -13.62 1.87 14.05
N THR A 58 -12.44 1.27 13.91
CA THR A 58 -11.24 1.93 13.36
C THR A 58 -10.53 1.07 12.33
N VAL A 59 -9.95 1.73 11.33
CA VAL A 59 -9.08 1.07 10.35
C VAL A 59 -7.85 0.49 11.07
N PRO A 60 -7.45 -0.77 10.77
CA PRO A 60 -6.24 -1.34 11.36
C PRO A 60 -5.01 -0.47 11.11
N LEU A 61 -4.18 -0.29 12.14
CA LEU A 61 -2.91 0.42 12.06
C LEU A 61 -1.78 -0.51 12.52
N PHE A 62 -0.82 -0.78 11.65
CA PHE A 62 0.35 -1.58 12.03
C PHE A 62 1.50 -0.67 12.44
N ARG A 63 1.93 -0.81 13.70
CA ARG A 63 3.11 -0.15 14.26
C ARG A 63 4.20 -1.18 14.49
N THR A 64 5.28 -1.08 13.72
CA THR A 64 6.42 -2.00 13.78
C THR A 64 7.59 -1.29 14.45
N SER A 65 8.01 -1.82 15.60
CA SER A 65 9.19 -1.33 16.34
C SER A 65 10.48 -1.80 15.67
N ALA A 66 11.53 -0.99 15.75
CA ALA A 66 12.90 -1.38 15.39
C ALA A 66 13.40 -2.60 16.18
N ALA A 67 12.83 -2.87 17.36
CA ALA A 67 13.11 -4.09 18.13
C ALA A 67 12.67 -5.39 17.43
N ARG A 68 11.90 -5.30 16.33
CA ARG A 68 11.53 -6.44 15.47
C ARG A 68 12.52 -6.66 14.32
N LEU A 69 13.50 -5.79 14.14
CA LEU A 69 14.57 -6.00 13.17
C LEU A 69 15.42 -7.21 13.58
N PRO A 70 15.97 -7.96 12.61
CA PRO A 70 16.84 -9.09 12.90
C PRO A 70 18.04 -8.68 13.75
N ALA A 71 18.40 -9.50 14.74
CA ALA A 71 19.58 -9.24 15.57
C ALA A 71 20.88 -9.32 14.77
N ARG A 72 20.91 -10.06 13.65
CA ARG A 72 22.10 -10.36 12.84
C ARG A 72 22.28 -9.46 11.62
N LEU A 73 21.70 -8.26 11.61
CA LEU A 73 21.96 -7.30 10.53
C LEU A 73 23.45 -6.92 10.47
N PRO A 74 24.05 -6.85 9.26
CA PRO A 74 25.36 -6.26 9.07
C PRO A 74 25.41 -4.87 9.70
N GLN A 75 26.54 -4.51 10.32
CA GLN A 75 26.66 -3.26 11.07
C GLN A 75 26.26 -2.02 10.24
N PRO A 76 26.68 -1.86 8.97
CA PRO A 76 26.28 -0.68 8.21
C PRO A 76 24.78 -0.58 7.95
N VAL A 77 24.11 -1.73 7.73
CA VAL A 77 22.65 -1.79 7.58
C VAL A 77 21.94 -1.41 8.87
N ARG A 78 22.47 -1.85 10.01
CA ARG A 78 21.95 -1.47 11.33
C ARG A 78 22.09 0.03 11.57
N ASP A 79 23.25 0.60 11.24
CA ASP A 79 23.54 2.01 11.42
C ASP A 79 22.60 2.87 10.56
N ALA A 80 22.39 2.48 9.30
CA ALA A 80 21.46 3.14 8.37
C ALA A 80 20.00 3.15 8.87
N LEU A 81 19.60 2.11 9.60
CA LEU A 81 18.24 1.99 10.15
C LEU A 81 18.11 2.55 11.57
N SER A 82 19.22 2.87 12.24
CA SER A 82 19.24 3.26 13.67
C SER A 82 18.43 4.53 13.98
N GLY A 83 18.29 5.43 12.99
CA GLY A 83 17.49 6.64 13.10
C GLY A 83 15.98 6.39 13.13
N LEU A 84 15.50 5.21 12.73
CA LEU A 84 14.08 4.85 12.69
C LEU A 84 13.69 4.07 13.95
N THR A 85 12.72 4.58 14.72
CA THR A 85 12.25 3.89 15.93
C THR A 85 11.01 3.05 15.65
N TRP A 86 10.10 3.60 14.86
CA TRP A 86 8.82 3.00 14.53
C TRP A 86 8.46 3.27 13.07
N VAL A 87 8.01 2.22 12.39
CA VAL A 87 7.37 2.34 11.07
C VAL A 87 5.89 2.05 11.23
N VAL A 88 5.07 2.96 10.73
CA VAL A 88 3.62 2.90 10.71
C VAL A 88 3.17 2.57 9.30
N ARG A 89 2.24 1.62 9.18
CA ARG A 89 1.59 1.32 7.91
C ARG A 89 0.11 1.10 8.13
N VAL A 90 -0.69 1.71 7.27
CA VAL A 90 -2.11 1.39 7.14
C VAL A 90 -2.24 0.35 6.02
N PRO A 91 -2.58 -0.92 6.32
CA PRO A 91 -2.87 -1.90 5.27
C PRO A 91 -4.03 -1.42 4.41
N ASN A 92 -4.23 -2.04 3.26
CA ASN A 92 -5.43 -1.79 2.47
C ASN A 92 -6.59 -2.63 3.05
N PRO A 93 -7.61 -2.00 3.68
CA PRO A 93 -8.75 -2.74 4.21
C PRO A 93 -9.62 -3.42 3.14
N SER A 94 -9.54 -2.95 1.88
CA SER A 94 -10.30 -3.52 0.77
C SER A 94 -9.37 -4.35 -0.10
N LEU A 95 -9.61 -5.66 -0.16
CA LEU A 95 -8.84 -6.55 -1.05
C LEU A 95 -9.02 -6.13 -2.52
N TRP A 96 -10.22 -5.69 -2.91
CA TRP A 96 -10.46 -5.19 -4.26
C TRP A 96 -9.63 -3.95 -4.58
N ASP A 97 -9.53 -3.02 -3.64
CA ASP A 97 -8.67 -1.85 -3.79
C ASP A 97 -7.18 -2.27 -3.90
N ALA A 98 -6.73 -3.20 -3.05
CA ALA A 98 -5.37 -3.71 -3.11
C ALA A 98 -5.02 -4.35 -4.47
N ILE A 99 -5.94 -5.15 -5.02
CA ILE A 99 -5.82 -5.74 -6.36
C ILE A 99 -5.69 -4.64 -7.42
N THR A 100 -6.60 -3.68 -7.40
CA THR A 100 -6.65 -2.60 -8.41
C THR A 100 -5.40 -1.72 -8.36
N ALA A 101 -5.02 -1.28 -7.16
CA ALA A 101 -3.82 -0.48 -6.94
C ALA A 101 -2.55 -1.23 -7.38
N SER A 102 -2.45 -2.53 -7.09
CA SER A 102 -1.31 -3.35 -7.49
C SER A 102 -1.16 -3.47 -9.01
N LEU A 103 -2.28 -3.70 -9.73
CA LEU A 103 -2.29 -3.79 -11.19
C LEU A 103 -1.82 -2.47 -11.82
N ILE A 104 -2.40 -1.34 -11.37
CA ILE A 104 -2.03 -0.01 -11.86
C ILE A 104 -0.55 0.29 -11.56
N ARG A 105 -0.09 -0.01 -10.34
CA ARG A 105 1.32 0.19 -9.95
C ARG A 105 2.27 -0.61 -10.85
N THR A 106 1.92 -1.84 -11.21
CA THR A 106 2.79 -2.67 -12.08
C THR A 106 2.83 -2.23 -13.54
N ALA A 107 1.79 -1.56 -14.02
CA ALA A 107 1.73 -1.08 -15.40
C ALA A 107 2.45 0.27 -15.61
N CYS A 108 2.82 0.93 -14.52
CA CYS A 108 3.43 2.26 -14.53
C CYS A 108 4.94 2.18 -14.27
N PRO A 109 5.76 2.99 -14.97
CA PRO A 109 7.21 2.94 -14.86
C PRO A 109 7.76 3.56 -13.57
N ALA A 110 6.99 4.46 -12.93
CA ALA A 110 7.39 5.19 -11.74
C ALA A 110 6.22 5.36 -10.76
N PRO A 111 6.49 5.48 -9.43
CA PRO A 111 5.45 5.67 -8.41
C PRO A 111 4.55 6.89 -8.65
N VAL A 112 5.12 8.02 -9.06
CA VAL A 112 4.35 9.25 -9.35
C VAL A 112 3.33 9.01 -10.47
N THR A 113 3.72 8.28 -11.52
CA THR A 113 2.81 7.92 -12.62
C THR A 113 1.73 6.96 -12.16
N ALA A 114 2.07 5.99 -11.31
CA ALA A 114 1.10 5.07 -10.72
C ALA A 114 0.06 5.80 -9.85
N ARG A 115 0.51 6.76 -9.01
CA ARG A 115 -0.39 7.63 -8.21
C ARG A 115 -1.34 8.42 -9.11
N ALA A 116 -0.80 9.06 -10.14
CA ALA A 116 -1.60 9.85 -11.08
C ALA A 116 -2.65 8.99 -11.82
N ALA A 117 -2.26 7.81 -12.30
CA ALA A 117 -3.15 6.87 -13.00
C ALA A 117 -4.24 6.33 -12.06
N TYR A 118 -3.88 5.91 -10.84
CA TYR A 118 -4.83 5.42 -9.84
C TYR A 118 -5.85 6.50 -9.45
N ARG A 119 -5.40 7.75 -9.23
CA ARG A 119 -6.32 8.86 -8.90
C ARG A 119 -7.22 9.22 -10.07
N LEU A 120 -6.71 9.20 -11.30
CA LEU A 120 -7.53 9.42 -12.50
C LEU A 120 -8.60 8.34 -12.64
N TRP A 121 -8.23 7.08 -12.43
CA TRP A 121 -9.13 5.94 -12.40
C TRP A 121 -10.25 6.10 -11.36
N CYS A 122 -9.91 6.49 -10.12
CA CYS A 122 -10.90 6.76 -9.08
C CYS A 122 -11.83 7.93 -9.45
N ARG A 123 -11.28 9.01 -10.01
CA ARG A 123 -12.07 10.18 -10.42
C ARG A 123 -13.07 9.86 -11.52
N LEU A 124 -12.68 9.07 -12.50
CA LEU A 124 -13.51 8.78 -13.67
C LEU A 124 -14.63 7.78 -13.36
N PHE A 125 -14.38 6.77 -12.53
CA PHE A 125 -15.31 5.62 -12.40
C PHE A 125 -15.69 5.27 -10.97
N GLY A 126 -15.16 5.96 -9.97
CA GLY A 126 -15.36 5.64 -8.56
C GLY A 126 -15.93 6.79 -7.75
N ALA A 127 -16.80 7.60 -8.37
CA ALA A 127 -17.55 8.63 -7.67
C ALA A 127 -18.54 8.01 -6.69
N VAL A 128 -18.57 8.55 -5.47
CA VAL A 128 -19.45 8.15 -4.37
C VAL A 128 -20.08 9.43 -3.83
N GLN A 129 -21.40 9.51 -3.85
CA GLN A 129 -22.13 10.64 -3.29
C GLN A 129 -22.14 10.56 -1.76
N LEU A 130 -21.70 11.64 -1.12
CA LEU A 130 -21.72 11.81 0.33
C LEU A 130 -23.07 12.37 0.81
N PRO A 131 -23.36 12.29 2.12
CA PRO A 131 -24.63 12.80 2.67
C PRO A 131 -24.84 14.31 2.50
N ASP A 132 -23.77 15.07 2.26
CA ASP A 132 -23.79 16.52 2.02
C ASP A 132 -23.81 16.87 0.51
N ASP A 133 -24.18 15.90 -0.34
CA ASP A 133 -24.21 16.00 -1.81
C ASP A 133 -22.85 16.24 -2.48
N THR A 134 -21.75 16.19 -1.74
CA THR A 134 -20.41 16.21 -2.33
C THR A 134 -20.02 14.85 -2.91
N LEU A 135 -19.07 14.84 -3.84
CA LEU A 135 -18.54 13.62 -4.45
C LEU A 135 -17.17 13.29 -3.85
N ALA A 136 -17.05 12.08 -3.31
CA ALA A 136 -15.76 11.47 -3.04
C ALA A 136 -15.36 10.54 -4.19
N HIS A 137 -14.06 10.40 -4.43
CA HIS A 137 -13.53 9.55 -5.49
C HIS A 137 -12.69 8.43 -4.89
N CYS A 138 -13.12 7.20 -5.08
CA CYS A 138 -12.50 5.99 -4.53
C CYS A 138 -12.30 4.94 -5.63
N THR A 139 -11.78 3.78 -5.27
CA THR A 139 -11.65 2.66 -6.21
C THR A 139 -13.04 2.28 -6.73
N PRO A 140 -13.27 2.27 -8.05
CA PRO A 140 -14.52 1.86 -8.68
C PRO A 140 -14.95 0.48 -8.19
N ALA A 141 -16.26 0.28 -8.04
CA ALA A 141 -16.78 -1.04 -7.66
C ALA A 141 -16.41 -2.09 -8.72
N PRO A 142 -16.17 -3.36 -8.33
CA PRO A 142 -15.86 -4.43 -9.29
C PRO A 142 -16.90 -4.56 -10.41
N ALA A 143 -18.19 -4.38 -10.07
CA ALA A 143 -19.29 -4.41 -11.04
C ALA A 143 -19.17 -3.28 -12.08
N THR A 144 -18.80 -2.07 -11.66
CA THR A 144 -18.54 -0.96 -12.58
C THR A 144 -17.45 -1.30 -13.58
N VAL A 145 -16.36 -1.94 -13.12
CA VAL A 145 -15.23 -2.34 -13.98
C VAL A 145 -15.64 -3.32 -15.07
N LEU A 146 -16.58 -4.22 -14.79
CA LEU A 146 -17.09 -5.19 -15.78
C LEU A 146 -17.82 -4.51 -16.95
N HIS A 147 -18.35 -3.31 -16.75
CA HIS A 147 -19.06 -2.57 -17.78
C HIS A 147 -18.19 -1.57 -18.55
N LEU A 148 -16.91 -1.43 -18.18
CA LEU A 148 -16.02 -0.50 -18.87
C LEU A 148 -15.67 -1.00 -20.26
N THR A 149 -15.61 -0.06 -21.20
CA THR A 149 -15.24 -0.31 -22.59
C THR A 149 -13.76 0.02 -22.84
N PRO A 150 -13.18 -0.40 -23.99
CA PRO A 150 -11.86 0.07 -24.41
C PRO A 150 -11.74 1.61 -24.48
N HIS A 151 -12.83 2.31 -24.81
CA HIS A 151 -12.88 3.77 -24.80
C HIS A 151 -12.72 4.33 -23.38
N ASP A 152 -13.40 3.75 -22.39
CA ASP A 152 -13.26 4.15 -20.99
C ASP A 152 -11.85 3.90 -20.46
N ALA A 153 -11.29 2.74 -20.78
CA ALA A 153 -9.92 2.40 -20.40
C ALA A 153 -8.90 3.39 -20.99
N ASN A 154 -9.10 3.83 -22.24
CA ASN A 154 -8.28 4.86 -22.87
C ASN A 154 -8.37 6.21 -22.15
N ARG A 155 -9.58 6.63 -21.75
CA ARG A 155 -9.76 7.86 -20.96
C ARG A 155 -9.00 7.82 -19.62
N ALA A 156 -8.86 6.65 -19.01
CA ALA A 156 -8.09 6.45 -17.79
C ALA A 156 -6.60 6.11 -18.03
N ARG A 157 -6.16 5.95 -19.28
CA ARG A 157 -4.80 5.48 -19.64
C ARG A 157 -4.46 4.09 -19.09
N LEU A 158 -5.46 3.21 -19.10
CA LEU A 158 -5.40 1.85 -18.57
C LEU A 158 -5.79 0.80 -19.63
N GLU A 159 -5.57 1.07 -20.91
CA GLU A 159 -5.96 0.22 -22.04
C GLU A 159 -5.43 -1.21 -21.89
N ARG A 160 -4.14 -1.34 -21.54
CA ARG A 160 -3.48 -2.63 -21.31
C ARG A 160 -3.93 -3.34 -20.02
N LEU A 161 -4.66 -2.63 -19.17
CA LEU A 161 -5.15 -3.14 -17.88
C LEU A 161 -6.65 -3.46 -17.88
N LEU A 162 -7.40 -3.11 -18.93
CA LEU A 162 -8.84 -3.36 -18.98
C LEU A 162 -9.16 -4.84 -18.77
N GLU A 163 -8.59 -5.73 -19.58
CA GLU A 163 -8.82 -7.17 -19.49
C GLU A 163 -8.36 -7.75 -18.12
N PRO A 164 -7.13 -7.49 -17.62
CA PRO A 164 -6.75 -7.90 -16.26
C PRO A 164 -7.69 -7.41 -15.16
N LEU A 165 -8.12 -6.16 -15.23
CA LEU A 165 -9.04 -5.57 -14.24
C LEU A 165 -10.42 -6.24 -14.29
N GLN A 166 -10.94 -6.51 -15.49
CA GLN A 166 -12.22 -7.21 -15.67
C GLN A 166 -12.15 -8.67 -15.22
N LEU A 167 -11.06 -9.38 -15.47
CA LEU A 167 -10.87 -10.75 -15.01
C LEU A 167 -10.78 -10.79 -13.47
N ALA A 168 -10.02 -9.88 -12.87
CA ALA A 168 -9.91 -9.75 -11.43
C ALA A 168 -11.26 -9.38 -10.79
N ALA A 169 -12.04 -8.48 -11.40
CA ALA A 169 -13.39 -8.13 -10.97
C ALA A 169 -14.34 -9.35 -11.01
N HIS A 170 -14.31 -10.14 -12.09
CA HIS A 170 -15.09 -11.39 -12.17
C HIS A 170 -14.72 -12.39 -11.08
N LEU A 171 -13.42 -12.56 -10.78
CA LEU A 171 -12.97 -13.40 -9.67
C LEU A 171 -13.52 -12.85 -8.34
N TYR A 172 -13.33 -11.57 -8.09
CA TYR A 172 -13.70 -10.94 -6.82
C TYR A 172 -15.21 -11.04 -6.58
N LEU A 173 -16.05 -10.69 -7.56
CA LEU A 173 -17.51 -10.79 -7.42
C LEU A 173 -18.00 -12.23 -7.16
N ARG A 174 -17.35 -13.24 -7.75
CA ARG A 174 -17.71 -14.65 -7.52
C ARG A 174 -17.24 -15.19 -6.18
N ARG A 175 -16.15 -14.68 -5.62
CA ARG A 175 -15.44 -15.32 -4.50
C ARG A 175 -15.02 -14.38 -3.36
N ALA A 176 -15.53 -13.15 -3.30
CA ALA A 176 -15.11 -12.11 -2.35
C ALA A 176 -14.93 -12.65 -0.93
N GLY A 177 -15.98 -13.23 -0.34
CA GLY A 177 -15.91 -13.76 1.02
C GLY A 177 -14.86 -14.86 1.23
N SER A 178 -14.60 -15.69 0.22
CA SER A 178 -13.52 -16.69 0.29
C SER A 178 -12.14 -16.05 0.18
N LEU A 179 -11.97 -15.07 -0.72
CA LEU A 179 -10.70 -14.39 -0.95
C LEU A 179 -10.29 -13.55 0.26
N GLU A 180 -11.24 -12.84 0.87
CA GLU A 180 -11.00 -11.96 2.02
C GLU A 180 -10.55 -12.72 3.28
N ARG A 181 -10.81 -14.03 3.34
CA ARG A 181 -10.31 -14.93 4.40
C ARG A 181 -8.92 -15.51 4.11
N MET A 182 -8.42 -15.37 2.89
CA MET A 182 -7.08 -15.84 2.52
C MET A 182 -6.02 -14.80 2.86
N THR A 183 -4.82 -15.27 3.18
CA THR A 183 -3.64 -14.43 3.41
C THR A 183 -2.40 -15.06 2.80
N GLY A 184 -1.32 -14.29 2.71
CA GLY A 184 -0.01 -14.77 2.27
C GLY A 184 -0.03 -15.53 0.94
N HIS A 185 0.68 -16.66 0.89
CA HIS A 185 0.86 -17.46 -0.32
C HIS A 185 -0.43 -18.04 -0.89
N ALA A 186 -1.42 -18.37 -0.04
CA ALA A 186 -2.70 -18.89 -0.50
C ALA A 186 -3.47 -17.84 -1.32
N LEU A 187 -3.51 -16.60 -0.83
CA LEU A 187 -4.12 -15.47 -1.55
C LEU A 187 -3.38 -15.20 -2.86
N ILE A 188 -2.05 -15.13 -2.83
CA ILE A 188 -1.22 -14.93 -4.03
C ILE A 188 -1.52 -16.01 -5.09
N THR A 189 -1.59 -17.26 -4.68
CA THR A 189 -1.85 -18.39 -5.59
C THR A 189 -3.22 -18.28 -6.24
N CYS A 190 -4.26 -17.96 -5.47
CA CYS A 190 -5.61 -17.79 -5.99
C CYS A 190 -5.71 -16.60 -6.96
N LEU A 191 -5.16 -15.44 -6.59
CA LEU A 191 -5.16 -14.26 -7.45
C LEU A 191 -4.45 -14.50 -8.79
N ARG A 192 -3.33 -15.25 -8.78
CA ARG A 192 -2.62 -15.60 -10.00
C ARG A 192 -3.38 -16.59 -10.87
N ARG A 193 -3.79 -17.71 -10.29
CA ARG A 193 -4.39 -18.83 -11.02
C ARG A 193 -5.78 -18.48 -11.55
N ASP A 194 -6.61 -17.89 -10.70
CA ASP A 194 -8.03 -17.70 -10.98
C ASP A 194 -8.35 -16.25 -11.40
N GLY A 195 -7.50 -15.30 -11.02
CA GLY A 195 -7.66 -13.87 -11.32
C GLY A 195 -6.79 -13.38 -12.47
N GLY A 196 -5.90 -14.23 -13.00
CA GLY A 196 -4.99 -13.89 -14.09
C GLY A 196 -3.95 -12.82 -13.74
N LEU A 197 -3.76 -12.53 -12.46
CA LEU A 197 -2.71 -11.59 -12.04
C LEU A 197 -1.32 -12.20 -12.29
N GLY A 198 -0.38 -11.37 -12.71
CA GLY A 198 1.04 -11.70 -12.64
C GLY A 198 1.48 -11.96 -11.20
N HIS A 199 2.68 -12.53 -11.01
CA HIS A 199 3.21 -12.81 -9.67
C HIS A 199 3.35 -11.53 -8.82
N THR A 200 4.00 -10.50 -9.35
CA THR A 200 4.22 -9.22 -8.66
C THR A 200 2.93 -8.52 -8.21
N PRO A 201 1.92 -8.26 -9.07
CA PRO A 201 0.70 -7.60 -8.61
C PRO A 201 -0.07 -8.46 -7.60
N ALA A 202 -0.10 -9.78 -7.75
CA ALA A 202 -0.74 -10.65 -6.76
C ALA A 202 -0.03 -10.60 -5.38
N ALA A 203 1.30 -10.61 -5.36
CA ALA A 203 2.10 -10.50 -4.14
C ALA A 203 1.93 -9.14 -3.45
N TRP A 204 1.94 -8.04 -4.23
CA TRP A 204 1.62 -6.71 -3.75
C TRP A 204 0.21 -6.62 -3.17
N ALA A 205 -0.81 -7.08 -3.88
CA ALA A 205 -2.18 -7.05 -3.38
C ALA A 205 -2.32 -7.82 -2.06
N ALA A 206 -1.67 -8.99 -1.95
CA ALA A 206 -1.69 -9.79 -0.72
C ALA A 206 -0.96 -9.10 0.45
N ALA A 207 0.23 -8.53 0.21
CA ALA A 207 1.00 -7.80 1.22
C ALA A 207 0.30 -6.50 1.66
N ASP A 208 -0.34 -5.80 0.73
CA ASP A 208 -1.08 -4.57 0.98
C ASP A 208 -2.34 -4.86 1.79
N TYR A 209 -3.11 -5.88 1.40
CA TYR A 209 -4.34 -6.27 2.09
C TYR A 209 -4.08 -6.82 3.51
N SER A 210 -3.14 -7.76 3.64
CA SER A 210 -2.86 -8.43 4.93
C SER A 210 -1.98 -7.60 5.87
N GLY A 211 -1.20 -6.66 5.32
CA GLY A 211 -0.14 -5.95 6.05
C GLY A 211 1.11 -6.79 6.30
N ASP A 212 1.18 -8.02 5.81
CA ASP A 212 2.35 -8.89 5.93
C ASP A 212 3.32 -8.63 4.76
N LEU A 213 4.40 -7.90 5.03
CA LEU A 213 5.42 -7.61 4.01
C LEU A 213 6.42 -8.75 3.82
N SER A 214 6.29 -9.88 4.52
CA SER A 214 7.14 -11.05 4.26
C SER A 214 6.88 -11.65 2.87
N VAL A 215 5.66 -11.49 2.35
CA VAL A 215 5.28 -11.93 1.00
C VAL A 215 5.41 -10.81 -0.05
N HIS A 216 5.91 -9.63 0.33
CA HIS A 216 6.14 -8.54 -0.60
C HIS A 216 7.25 -8.94 -1.58
N PRO A 217 7.06 -8.77 -2.90
CA PRO A 217 8.08 -9.13 -3.87
C PRO A 217 9.32 -8.22 -3.71
N LEU A 218 10.49 -8.76 -4.01
CA LEU A 218 11.69 -7.95 -4.17
C LEU A 218 11.65 -7.30 -5.57
N ASP A 219 10.92 -6.19 -5.64
CA ASP A 219 10.80 -5.36 -6.84
C ASP A 219 11.93 -4.32 -6.94
N SER A 220 11.89 -3.48 -7.97
CA SER A 220 12.89 -2.43 -8.19
C SER A 220 12.92 -1.38 -7.07
N GLN A 221 11.78 -1.07 -6.45
CA GLN A 221 11.70 -0.07 -5.38
C GLN A 221 12.33 -0.60 -4.10
N LEU A 222 11.98 -1.83 -3.68
CA LEU A 222 12.60 -2.49 -2.54
C LEU A 222 14.08 -2.76 -2.79
N ALA A 223 14.47 -3.23 -3.98
CA ALA A 223 15.88 -3.42 -4.33
C ALA A 223 16.69 -2.11 -4.23
N ALA A 224 16.13 -1.01 -4.74
CA ALA A 224 16.77 0.30 -4.65
C ALA A 224 16.80 0.80 -3.20
N ALA A 225 15.77 0.51 -2.40
CA ALA A 225 15.75 0.83 -0.97
C ALA A 225 16.86 0.10 -0.22
N ILE A 226 16.99 -1.22 -0.42
CA ILE A 226 18.05 -2.06 0.17
C ILE A 226 19.42 -1.51 -0.17
N ARG A 227 19.70 -1.27 -1.46
CA ARG A 227 21.00 -0.77 -1.91
C ARG A 227 21.36 0.61 -1.39
N ARG A 228 20.37 1.43 -1.03
CA ARG A 228 20.59 2.75 -0.44
C ARG A 228 20.85 2.74 1.06
N LEU A 229 20.53 1.64 1.75
CA LEU A 229 20.82 1.54 3.18
C LEU A 229 22.30 1.72 3.44
N ASP A 230 23.15 1.09 2.62
CA ASP A 230 24.58 1.36 2.64
C ASP A 230 25.15 1.22 1.21
N PRO A 231 25.55 2.33 0.57
CA PRO A 231 26.22 2.30 -0.74
C PRO A 231 27.58 1.60 -0.72
N THR A 232 28.21 1.45 0.46
CA THR A 232 29.51 0.81 0.62
C THR A 232 29.41 -0.70 0.89
N TYR A 233 28.25 -1.18 1.33
CA TYR A 233 27.99 -2.61 1.44
C TYR A 233 27.85 -3.23 0.05
N ALA A 234 28.59 -4.32 -0.20
CA ALA A 234 28.67 -4.97 -1.50
C ALA A 234 27.42 -5.81 -1.83
N TRP A 235 26.26 -5.16 -1.88
CA TRP A 235 25.00 -5.80 -2.24
C TRP A 235 25.10 -6.49 -3.61
N PRO A 236 24.57 -7.72 -3.76
CA PRO A 236 24.56 -8.38 -5.06
C PRO A 236 23.86 -7.53 -6.13
N ALA A 237 24.51 -7.42 -7.29
CA ALA A 237 23.93 -6.75 -8.46
C ALA A 237 22.78 -7.57 -9.07
N GLU A 238 22.92 -8.90 -9.06
CA GLU A 238 21.93 -9.82 -9.62
C GLU A 238 20.70 -9.91 -8.69
N PRO A 239 19.46 -9.75 -9.23
CA PRO A 239 18.25 -9.70 -8.41
C PRO A 239 17.98 -10.94 -7.55
N ARG A 240 18.24 -12.16 -8.03
CA ARG A 240 17.97 -13.38 -7.26
C ARG A 240 18.97 -13.57 -6.12
N ALA A 241 20.23 -13.23 -6.34
CA ALA A 241 21.27 -13.22 -5.32
C ALA A 241 20.93 -12.19 -4.23
N LEU A 242 20.50 -10.98 -4.62
CA LEU A 242 20.05 -9.96 -3.67
C LEU A 242 18.85 -10.47 -2.85
N ALA A 243 17.87 -11.10 -3.49
CA ALA A 243 16.71 -11.66 -2.80
C ALA A 243 17.10 -12.77 -1.81
N THR A 244 18.04 -13.63 -2.20
CA THR A 244 18.54 -14.71 -1.33
C THR A 244 19.24 -14.13 -0.11
N GLU A 245 20.17 -13.20 -0.30
CA GLU A 245 20.92 -12.58 0.80
C GLU A 245 19.99 -11.79 1.72
N TRP A 246 19.09 -10.97 1.16
CA TRP A 246 18.14 -10.18 1.92
C TRP A 246 17.19 -11.04 2.75
N THR A 247 16.66 -12.12 2.16
CA THR A 247 15.79 -13.07 2.88
C THR A 247 16.54 -13.80 3.99
N ALA A 248 17.81 -14.13 3.79
CA ALA A 248 18.64 -14.77 4.81
C ALA A 248 18.86 -13.87 6.05
N LEU A 249 18.83 -12.53 5.89
CA LEU A 249 18.90 -11.60 7.02
C LEU A 249 17.63 -11.62 7.88
N GLY A 250 16.46 -11.95 7.30
CA GLY A 250 15.18 -12.06 8.00
C GLY A 250 14.59 -13.48 7.88
N PRO A 251 15.11 -14.48 8.61
CA PRO A 251 14.76 -15.89 8.40
C PRO A 251 13.31 -16.22 8.78
N THR A 252 12.66 -15.42 9.62
CA THR A 252 11.24 -15.58 9.93
C THR A 252 10.37 -14.58 9.16
N PRO A 253 9.11 -14.91 8.83
CA PRO A 253 8.19 -13.96 8.17
C PRO A 253 8.07 -12.63 8.92
N ARG A 254 8.04 -12.67 10.25
CA ARG A 254 7.97 -11.48 11.09
C ARG A 254 9.19 -10.57 10.92
N GLU A 255 10.39 -11.15 10.91
CA GLU A 255 11.64 -10.43 10.73
C GLU A 255 11.78 -9.88 9.31
N LEU A 256 11.46 -10.69 8.29
CA LEU A 256 11.48 -10.26 6.90
C LEU A 256 10.49 -9.12 6.64
N SER A 257 9.27 -9.22 7.18
CA SER A 257 8.28 -8.14 7.09
C SER A 257 8.79 -6.87 7.76
N ALA A 258 9.42 -6.95 8.93
CA ALA A 258 9.99 -5.78 9.59
C ALA A 258 11.14 -5.18 8.78
N LEU A 259 12.02 -6.03 8.26
CA LEU A 259 13.17 -5.63 7.46
C LEU A 259 12.73 -4.91 6.17
N ASN A 260 11.74 -5.45 5.45
CA ASN A 260 11.15 -4.82 4.26
C ASN A 260 10.51 -3.46 4.58
N LEU A 261 9.73 -3.39 5.67
CA LEU A 261 9.10 -2.13 6.13
C LEU A 261 10.14 -1.04 6.40
N PHE A 262 11.20 -1.38 7.13
CA PHE A 262 12.23 -0.43 7.53
C PHE A 262 13.10 0.03 6.34
N ALA A 263 13.42 -0.87 5.41
CA ALA A 263 14.12 -0.49 4.18
C ALA A 263 13.30 0.52 3.36
N LEU A 264 11.99 0.25 3.15
CA LEU A 264 11.11 1.17 2.43
C LEU A 264 10.96 2.50 3.17
N ALA A 265 10.82 2.49 4.50
CA ALA A 265 10.69 3.70 5.30
C ALA A 265 11.95 4.58 5.22
N ALA A 266 13.13 3.99 5.37
CA ALA A 266 14.41 4.69 5.23
C ALA A 266 14.55 5.32 3.85
N HIS A 267 14.12 4.60 2.81
CA HIS A 267 14.13 5.13 1.45
C HIS A 267 13.18 6.33 1.29
N SER A 268 11.96 6.25 1.80
CA SER A 268 10.99 7.35 1.73
C SER A 268 11.48 8.61 2.45
N THR A 269 12.19 8.46 3.58
CA THR A 269 12.79 9.60 4.30
C THR A 269 14.00 10.21 3.61
N ALA A 270 14.82 9.40 2.92
CA ALA A 270 16.04 9.87 2.26
C ALA A 270 15.78 10.54 0.89
N GLY A 271 14.61 10.30 0.28
CA GLY A 271 14.27 10.78 -1.07
C GLY A 271 13.42 12.05 -1.15
N SER A 272 13.03 12.67 -0.04
CA SER A 272 12.05 13.78 -0.02
C SER A 272 10.76 13.51 -0.81
N GLU A 273 10.05 12.41 -0.46
CA GLU A 273 8.58 12.41 -0.43
C GLU A 273 8.05 12.56 1.02
N GLY A 274 8.94 12.71 2.01
CA GLY A 274 8.60 13.06 3.38
C GLY A 274 9.50 14.20 3.84
N THR A 275 8.99 15.43 3.81
CA THR A 275 9.54 16.52 4.61
C THR A 275 9.52 16.06 6.07
N PRO A 276 10.65 16.04 6.80
CA PRO A 276 10.56 15.91 8.25
C PRO A 276 9.73 17.10 8.75
N CYS A 277 8.54 16.83 9.31
CA CYS A 277 7.74 17.86 9.96
C CYS A 277 8.64 18.53 11.00
N ALA A 278 9.11 19.74 10.70
CA ALA A 278 9.81 20.56 11.65
C ALA A 278 8.84 20.83 12.80
N HIS A 279 9.15 20.28 13.97
CA HIS A 279 8.50 20.69 15.20
C HIS A 279 8.88 22.15 15.46
N THR A 280 8.00 23.08 15.10
CA THR A 280 8.01 24.41 15.70
C THR A 280 7.35 24.30 17.08
N PRO A 281 8.08 24.50 18.19
CA PRO A 281 7.45 24.64 19.49
C PRO A 281 6.67 25.96 19.50
N ASN A 282 5.35 25.89 19.61
CA ASN A 282 4.54 27.06 19.93
C ASN A 282 4.87 27.51 21.35
N HIS A 283 5.62 28.59 21.46
CA HIS A 283 5.54 29.48 22.62
C HIS A 283 4.43 30.49 22.33
N HIS A 284 3.32 30.39 23.07
CA HIS A 284 2.63 31.47 23.78
C HIS A 284 1.34 30.96 24.42
#